data_AF-A0A7C0XR99-F1
#
_entry.id   AF-A0A7C0XR99-F1
#
_cell.length_a   1.000
_cell.length_b   1.000
_cell.length_c   1.000
_cell.angle_alpha   90.00
_cell.angle_beta   90.00
_cell.angle_gamma   90.00
#
_symmetry.space_group_name_H-M   'P 1'
#
loop_
_entity.id
_entity.type
_entity.pdbx_description
1 polymer ?
#
loop_
_entity_poly.entity_id
_entity_poly.type
_entity_poly.pdbx_seq_one_letter_code
_entity_poly.pdbx_strand_id
1 'polypeptide(L)' 'MRIFKELIKNKLAMISLVFLSLFYLGAVFADFFSPYPYHEDDIEYLWTPPTRIHFFDFHKRIF' A
#
# COMPACT_ATOMS: atom_id res chain seq x y z
N MET A 1 21.96 -27.65 -6.89
CA MET A 1 20.61 -27.05 -6.93
C MET A 1 19.60 -27.85 -6.07
N ARG A 2 19.92 -28.16 -4.80
CA ARG A 2 19.02 -28.92 -3.88
C ARG A 2 18.14 -27.99 -3.04
N ILE A 3 18.70 -26.86 -2.63
CA ILE A 3 18.09 -25.86 -1.75
C ILE A 3 16.78 -25.29 -2.33
N PHE A 4 16.76 -24.96 -3.62
CA PHE A 4 15.54 -24.47 -4.29
C PHE A 4 14.39 -25.48 -4.29
N LYS A 5 14.68 -26.78 -4.40
CA LYS A 5 13.65 -27.82 -4.37
C LYS A 5 13.08 -28.00 -2.96
N GLU A 6 13.91 -27.86 -1.94
CA GLU A 6 13.49 -27.96 -0.53
C GLU A 6 12.65 -26.74 -0.10
N LEU A 7 13.01 -25.54 -0.55
CA LEU A 7 12.23 -24.32 -0.35
C LEU A 7 10.82 -24.40 -0.93
N ILE A 8 10.69 -24.88 -2.18
CA ILE A 8 9.37 -25.02 -2.83
C ILE A 8 8.52 -26.11 -2.17
N LYS A 9 9.15 -27.14 -1.60
CA LYS A 9 8.44 -28.24 -0.94
C LYS A 9 7.85 -27.82 0.42
N ASN A 10 8.41 -26.80 1.05
CA ASN A 10 7.91 -26.28 2.32
C ASN A 10 6.74 -25.31 2.08
N LYS A 11 5.52 -25.78 2.33
CA LYS A 11 4.29 -24.98 2.19
C LYS A 11 4.33 -23.68 3.00
N LEU A 12 4.97 -23.69 4.16
CA LEU A 12 5.05 -22.52 5.05
C LEU A 12 5.98 -21.44 4.47
N ALA A 13 7.12 -21.86 3.90
CA ALA A 13 8.04 -20.97 3.21
C ALA A 13 7.40 -20.36 1.94
N MET A 14 6.63 -21.16 1.20
CA MET A 14 5.93 -20.67 0.00
C MET A 14 4.82 -19.68 0.31
N ILE A 15 4.04 -19.90 1.38
CA ILE A 15 3.03 -18.94 1.82
C ILE A 15 3.69 -17.60 2.16
N SER A 16 4.78 -17.61 2.93
CA SER A 16 5.51 -16.39 3.27
C SER A 16 6.03 -15.67 2.02
N LEU A 17 6.57 -16.41 1.03
CA LEU A 17 7.01 -15.82 -0.23
C LEU A 17 5.85 -15.14 -0.99
N VAL A 18 4.69 -15.78 -1.04
CA VAL A 18 3.49 -15.22 -1.71
C VAL A 18 3.04 -13.94 -1.02
N PHE A 19 2.94 -13.94 0.32
CA PHE A 19 2.58 -12.74 1.07
C PHE A 19 3.58 -11.61 0.85
N LEU A 20 4.88 -11.91 0.90
CA LEU A 20 5.93 -10.93 0.67
C LEU A 20 5.83 -10.35 -0.75
N SER A 21 5.64 -11.21 -1.75
CA SER A 21 5.46 -10.80 -3.13
C SER A 21 4.22 -9.91 -3.29
N LEU A 22 3.12 -10.23 -2.61
CA LEU A 22 1.89 -9.44 -2.67
C LEU A 22 2.08 -8.05 -2.07
N PHE A 23 2.76 -7.94 -0.92
CA PHE A 23 3.08 -6.64 -0.31
C PHE A 23 4.01 -5.80 -1.19
N TYR A 24 5.03 -6.41 -1.79
CA TYR A 24 5.93 -5.71 -2.70
C TYR A 24 5.21 -5.22 -3.96
N LEU A 25 4.33 -6.04 -4.53
CA LEU A 25 3.50 -5.60 -5.66
C LEU A 25 2.59 -4.43 -5.24
N GLY A 26 1.94 -4.52 -4.09
CA GLY A 26 1.14 -3.42 -3.54
C GLY A 26 1.96 -2.13 -3.34
N ALA A 27 3.21 -2.25 -2.90
CA ALA A 27 4.12 -1.10 -2.74
C ALA A 27 4.54 -0.47 -4.08
N VAL A 28 4.80 -1.29 -5.12
CA VAL A 28 5.14 -0.79 -6.46
C VAL A 28 3.95 -0.05 -7.09
N PHE A 29 2.73 -0.51 -6.82
CA PHE A 29 1.50 0.15 -7.27
C PHE A 29 0.92 1.09 -6.20
N ALA A 30 1.69 1.49 -5.19
CA ALA A 30 1.19 2.31 -4.09
C ALA A 30 0.63 3.65 -4.58
N ASP A 31 1.27 4.28 -5.56
CA ASP A 31 0.82 5.54 -6.15
C ASP A 31 -0.50 5.38 -6.95
N PHE A 32 -0.86 4.16 -7.37
CA PHE A 32 -2.14 3.89 -8.01
C PHE A 32 -3.27 3.67 -7.00
N PHE A 33 -2.97 3.05 -5.85
CA PHE A 33 -3.95 2.78 -4.80
C PHE A 33 -4.14 3.97 -3.84
N SER A 34 -3.11 4.78 -3.65
CA SER A 34 -3.16 5.92 -2.74
C SER A 34 -3.76 7.14 -3.42
N PRO A 35 -4.85 7.73 -2.88
CA PRO A 35 -5.40 8.99 -3.39
C PRO A 35 -4.55 10.21 -3.04
N TYR A 36 -3.56 10.05 -2.15
CA TYR A 36 -2.67 11.12 -1.71
C TYR A 36 -1.21 10.69 -1.78
N PRO A 37 -0.30 11.53 -2.30
CA PRO A 37 1.13 11.24 -2.29
C PRO A 37 1.67 11.28 -0.86
N TYR A 38 2.64 10.42 -0.55
CA TYR A 38 3.23 10.32 0.80
C TYR A 38 4.07 11.53 1.22
N HIS A 39 4.41 12.39 0.27
CA HIS A 39 5.37 13.50 0.39
C HIS A 39 4.68 14.87 0.40
N GLU A 40 3.34 14.90 0.36
CA GLU A 40 2.57 16.13 0.51
C GLU A 40 1.79 16.08 1.81
N ASP A 41 2.12 17.00 2.72
CA ASP A 41 1.32 17.26 3.90
C ASP A 41 0.38 18.42 3.62
N ASP A 42 -0.91 18.25 3.94
CA ASP A 42 -1.93 19.29 3.83
C ASP A 42 -1.77 20.30 4.98
N ILE A 43 -0.80 21.21 4.84
CA ILE A 43 -0.38 22.17 5.89
C ILE A 43 -1.52 23.08 6.37
N GLU A 44 -2.45 23.40 5.48
CA GLU A 44 -3.62 24.24 5.76
C GLU A 44 -4.62 23.57 6.72
N TYR A 45 -4.61 22.24 6.79
CA TYR A 45 -5.56 21.46 7.58
C TYR A 45 -5.00 20.98 8.93
N LEU A 46 -3.75 21.32 9.28
CA LEU A 46 -3.08 20.85 10.52
C LEU A 46 -3.86 21.15 11.81
N TRP A 47 -4.59 22.27 11.85
CA TRP A 47 -5.37 22.71 13.02
C TRP A 47 -6.87 22.62 12.81
N THR A 48 -7.32 21.83 11.83
CA THR A 48 -8.76 21.69 11.60
C THR A 48 -9.41 20.75 12.62
N PRO A 49 -10.67 21.04 13.00
CA PRO A 49 -11.41 20.18 13.91
C PRO A 49 -11.63 18.79 13.29
N PRO A 50 -11.85 17.75 14.11
CA PRO A 50 -12.03 16.39 13.61
C PRO A 50 -13.17 16.34 12.59
N THR A 51 -12.83 16.03 11.35
CA THR A 51 -13.77 15.95 10.24
C THR A 51 -14.29 14.50 10.11
N ARG A 52 -15.53 14.34 9.67
CA ARG A 52 -16.10 13.00 9.41
C ARG A 52 -15.37 12.35 8.24
N ILE A 53 -15.31 11.02 8.24
CA ILE A 53 -14.73 10.25 7.13
C ILE A 53 -15.55 10.52 5.87
N HIS A 54 -14.94 11.17 4.88
CA HIS A 54 -15.54 11.44 3.57
C HIS A 54 -14.89 10.53 2.53
N PHE A 55 -15.69 9.67 1.89
CA PHE A 55 -15.23 8.74 0.85
C PHE A 55 -15.16 9.36 -0.54
N PHE A 56 -15.81 10.51 -0.74
CA PHE A 56 -15.81 11.26 -2.00
C PHE A 56 -15.49 12.71 -1.70
N ASP A 57 -14.32 13.15 -2.15
CA ASP A 57 -13.96 14.56 -2.14
C ASP A 57 -14.38 15.19 -3.47
N PHE A 58 -15.29 16.16 -3.43
CA PHE A 58 -15.75 16.90 -4.60
C PHE A 58 -14.94 18.19 -4.83
N HIS A 59 -14.06 18.57 -3.90
CA HIS A 59 -13.37 19.86 -3.93
C HIS A 59 -11.93 19.76 -4.44
N LYS A 60 -11.18 18.69 -4.09
CA LYS A 60 -9.85 18.43 -4.64
C LYS A 60 -9.96 17.93 -6.09
N ARG A 61 -9.99 18.88 -7.04
CA ARG A 61 -9.70 18.57 -8.46
C ARG A 61 -8.22 18.23 -8.60
N ILE A 62 -7.85 16.98 -8.31
CA ILE A 62 -6.56 16.43 -8.69
C ILE A 62 -6.83 15.35 -9.73
N PHE A 63 -7.04 15.82 -10.96
CA PHE A 63 -6.75 15.10 -12.19
C PHE A 63 -5.78 15.97 -12.98
#